data_AF-A0A7X8C4B7-F1
#
_entry.id   AF-A0A7X8C4B7-F1
#
_cell.length_a   1.000
_cell.length_b   1.000
_cell.length_c   1.000
_cell.angle_alpha   90.00
_cell.angle_beta   90.00
_cell.angle_gamma   90.00
#
_symmetry.space_group_name_H-M   'P 1'
#
loop_
_entity.id
_entity.type
_entity.pdbx_description
1 polymer ?
#
loop_
_entity_poly.entity_id
_entity_poly.type
_entity_poly.pdbx_seq_one_letter_code
_entity_poly.pdbx_strand_id
1 'polypeptide(L)' 'QKMIEEEQDCIDVITQLSAVRSSVDRIMGIIVAQNLRDCLENPEAEPEVQNAKINQAIQMIIKK' A
#
# COMPACT_ATOMS: atom_id res chain seq x y z
N GLN A 1 11.08 -16.51 9.73
CA GLN A 1 10.97 -17.96 10.01
C GLN A 1 11.85 -18.34 11.18
N LYS A 2 13.09 -17.85 11.26
CA LYS A 2 13.97 -17.95 12.43
C LYS A 2 13.28 -17.84 13.81
N MET A 3 12.46 -16.81 14.07
CA MET A 3 11.76 -16.68 15.37
C MET A 3 10.80 -17.84 15.68
N ILE A 4 10.20 -18.44 14.65
CA ILE A 4 9.31 -19.60 14.78
C ILE A 4 10.13 -20.87 15.00
N GLU A 5 11.24 -21.03 14.25
CA GLU A 5 12.17 -22.16 14.39
C GLU A 5 12.88 -22.18 15.76
N GLU A 6 13.12 -21.01 16.33
CA GLU A 6 13.68 -20.81 17.67
C GLU A 6 12.62 -20.87 18.78
N GLU A 7 11.36 -21.23 18.47
CA GLU A 7 10.23 -21.31 19.42
C GLU A 7 10.07 -20.05 20.30
N GLN A 8 10.30 -18.87 19.73
CA GLN A 8 10.13 -17.60 20.46
C GLN A 8 8.67 -17.35 20.85
N ASP A 9 8.47 -16.49 21.86
CA ASP A 9 7.15 -16.17 22.38
C ASP A 9 6.21 -15.67 21.25
N CYS A 10 4.97 -16.14 21.30
CA CYS A 10 3.95 -15.78 20.31
C CYS A 10 3.77 -14.25 20.19
N ILE A 11 3.84 -13.53 21.31
CA ILE A 11 3.71 -12.07 21.36
C ILE A 11 4.84 -11.40 20.57
N ASP A 12 6.07 -11.91 20.68
CA ASP A 12 7.22 -11.37 19.97
C ASP A 12 7.10 -11.61 18.46
N VAL A 13 6.71 -12.83 18.06
CA VAL A 13 6.47 -13.17 16.64
C VAL A 13 5.37 -12.29 16.05
N ILE A 14 4.25 -12.13 16.75
CA ILE A 14 3.14 -11.29 16.30
C ILE A 14 3.53 -9.81 16.23
N THR A 15 4.33 -9.32 17.19
CA THR A 15 4.85 -7.95 17.17
C THR A 15 5.72 -7.71 15.94
N GLN A 16 6.61 -8.64 15.61
CA GLN A 16 7.48 -8.54 14.44
C GLN A 16 6.68 -8.57 13.14
N LEU A 17 5.72 -9.50 13.01
CA LEU A 17 4.83 -9.58 11.85
C LEU A 17 3.98 -8.31 11.69
N SER A 18 3.53 -7.72 12.79
CA SER A 18 2.78 -6.46 12.78
C SER A 18 3.64 -5.29 12.30
N ALA A 19 4.93 -5.25 12.67
CA ALA A 19 5.88 -4.26 12.18
C ALA A 19 6.14 -4.43 10.66
N VAL A 20 6.27 -5.66 10.18
CA VAL A 20 6.38 -5.97 8.75
C VAL A 20 5.13 -5.53 8.00
N ARG A 21 3.94 -5.89 8.48
CA ARG A 21 2.67 -5.46 7.89
C ARG A 21 2.58 -3.94 7.80
N SER A 22 2.89 -3.24 8.89
CA SER A 22 2.87 -1.76 8.92
C SER A 22 3.82 -1.15 7.90
N SER A 23 5.00 -1.77 7.70
CA SER A 23 5.98 -1.34 6.70
C SER A 23 5.47 -1.55 5.27
N VAL A 24 4.82 -2.69 5.01
CA VAL A 24 4.17 -2.98 3.72
C VAL A 24 3.03 -1.99 3.45
N ASP A 25 2.17 -1.73 4.43
CA ASP A 25 1.07 -0.77 4.32
C ASP A 25 1.56 0.65 4.01
N ARG A 26 2.70 1.05 4.57
CA ARG A 26 3.36 2.32 4.24
C ARG A 26 3.83 2.36 2.79
N ILE A 27 4.53 1.32 2.33
CA ILE A 27 5.05 1.25 0.95
C ILE A 27 3.91 1.24 -0.06
N MET A 28 2.85 0.47 0.18
CA MET A 28 1.64 0.48 -0.65
C MET A 28 1.06 1.89 -0.77
N GLY A 29 0.97 2.62 0.34
CA GLY A 29 0.50 4.01 0.33
C GLY A 29 1.38 4.94 -0.51
N ILE A 30 2.70 4.78 -0.46
CA ILE A 30 3.65 5.56 -1.27
C ILE A 30 3.45 5.28 -2.76
N ILE A 31 3.32 4.00 -3.15
CA ILE A 31 3.11 3.60 -4.55
C ILE A 31 1.82 4.18 -5.09
N VAL A 32 0.72 4.11 -4.32
CA VAL A 32 -0.56 4.68 -4.75
C VAL A 32 -0.51 6.20 -4.84
N ALA A 33 0.18 6.87 -3.91
CA ALA A 33 0.38 8.32 -3.96
C ALA A 33 1.21 8.75 -5.20
N GLN A 34 2.24 7.98 -5.55
CA GLN A 34 3.03 8.21 -6.77
C GLN A 34 2.17 8.02 -8.02
N ASN A 35 1.34 6.98 -8.07
CA ASN A 35 0.41 6.76 -9.19
C ASN A 35 -0.62 7.90 -9.31
N LEU A 36 -1.16 8.39 -8.19
CA LEU A 36 -2.08 9.53 -8.20
C LEU A 36 -1.38 10.81 -8.69
N ARG A 37 -0.14 11.06 -8.24
CA ARG A 37 0.69 12.16 -8.74
C ARG A 37 0.89 12.07 -10.25
N ASP A 38 1.22 10.89 -10.76
CA ASP A 38 1.39 10.65 -12.19
C ASP A 38 0.12 10.97 -12.97
N CYS A 39 -1.06 10.61 -12.46
CA CYS A 39 -2.33 11.00 -13.08
C CYS A 39 -2.50 12.53 -13.19
N LEU A 40 -1.96 13.30 -12.23
CA LEU A 40 -2.06 14.77 -12.23
C LEU A 40 -1.01 15.42 -13.13
N GLU A 41 0.21 14.88 -13.16
CA GLU A 41 1.31 15.41 -13.98
C GLU A 41 1.19 15.00 -15.45
N ASN A 42 0.62 13.83 -15.71
CA ASN A 42 0.44 13.23 -17.04
C ASN A 42 -1.04 12.87 -17.27
N PRO A 43 -1.92 13.86 -17.45
CA PRO A 43 -3.35 13.60 -17.63
C PRO A 43 -3.62 12.92 -18.97
N GLU A 44 -4.57 11.98 -18.96
CA GLU A 44 -5.09 11.37 -20.17
C GLU A 44 -5.88 12.37 -21.01
N ALA A 45 -5.87 12.18 -22.34
CA ALA A 45 -6.63 13.01 -23.27
C ALA A 45 -8.14 12.84 -23.10
N GLU A 46 -8.58 11.61 -22.81
CA GLU A 46 -9.98 11.26 -22.60
C GLU A 46 -10.38 11.45 -21.14
N PRO A 47 -11.32 12.38 -20.82
CA PRO A 47 -11.70 12.69 -19.45
C PRO A 47 -12.26 11.49 -18.67
N GLU A 48 -12.96 10.58 -19.34
CA GLU A 48 -13.49 9.37 -18.71
C GLU A 48 -12.38 8.43 -18.23
N VAL A 49 -11.32 8.26 -19.03
CA VAL A 49 -10.16 7.44 -18.70
C VAL A 49 -9.37 8.07 -17.54
N GLN A 50 -9.18 9.40 -17.58
CA GLN A 50 -8.54 10.15 -16.50
C GLN A 50 -9.28 9.96 -15.17
N ASN A 51 -10.60 10.14 -15.18
CA ASN A 51 -11.42 9.99 -13.99
C ASN A 51 -11.42 8.55 -13.47
N ALA A 52 -11.43 7.55 -14.36
CA ALA A 52 -11.34 6.14 -13.96
C ALA A 52 -10.03 5.84 -13.23
N LYS A 53 -8.88 6.32 -13.75
CA LYS A 53 -7.56 6.15 -13.12
C LYS A 53 -7.48 6.83 -11.75
N ILE A 54 -7.93 8.08 -11.64
CA ILE A 54 -7.97 8.80 -10.36
C ILE A 54 -8.85 8.05 -9.34
N ASN A 55 -10.05 7.63 -9.75
CA ASN A 55 -10.96 6.90 -8.86
C ASN A 55 -10.37 5.56 -8.41
N GLN A 56 -9.65 4.86 -9.27
CA GLN A 56 -8.93 3.64 -8.91
C GLN A 56 -7.87 3.91 -7.83
N ALA A 57 -7.04 4.94 -8.01
CA ALA A 57 -6.02 5.31 -7.02
C ALA A 57 -6.66 5.70 -5.68
N ILE A 58 -7.75 6.47 -5.69
CA ILE A 58 -8.51 6.83 -4.48
C ILE A 58 -9.07 5.59 -3.78
N GLN A 59 -9.66 4.65 -4.52
CA GLN A 59 -10.19 3.40 -3.96
C GLN A 59 -9.11 2.56 -3.28
N MET A 60 -7.89 2.56 -3.81
CA MET A 60 -6.75 1.86 -3.20
C MET A 60 -6.30 2.51 -1.88
N ILE A 61 -6.50 3.82 -1.70
CA ILE A 61 -6.22 4.53 -0.44
C ILE A 61 -7.30 4.24 0.60
N ILE A 62 -8.58 4.23 0.19
CA ILE A 62 -9.72 4.04 1.10
C ILE A 62 -9.81 2.60 1.61
N LYS A 63 -9.41 1.60 0.80
CA LYS A 63 -9.46 0.18 1.19
C LYS A 63 -8.38 -0.26 2.20
N LYS A 64 -7.67 0.68 2.83
CA LYS A 64 -6.75 0.38 3.93
C LYS A 64 -7.47 -0.10 5.19
#